data_AF-A0A160N2K8-F1
#
_entry.id   AF-A0A160N2K8-F1
#
_cell.length_a   1.000
_cell.length_b   1.000
_cell.length_c   1.000
_cell.angle_alpha   90.00
_cell.angle_beta   90.00
_cell.angle_gamma   90.00
#
_symmetry.space_group_name_H-M   'P 1'
#
loop_
_entity.id
_entity.type
_entity.pdbx_description
1 polymer ?
#
loop_
_entity_poly.entity_id
_entity_poly.type
_entity_poly.pdbx_seq_one_letter_code
_entity_poly.pdbx_strand_id
1 'polypeptide(L)'
;MRNHHAKQLMAAVLLTLAAGACTGRAATPGTLDDAALLAYAKQPWDKATLMHTTVPLGRYHGVPVVAEFPCGDVCPQYTQRIIHFDLPEGADCASIGGVEREVLVPMAITMRTKRFCFPKVLVDAGLHAVR
;
A
#
# COMPACT_ATOMS: atom_id res chain seq x y z
N MET A 1 -32.76 19.79 70.67
CA MET A 1 -31.66 18.83 70.48
C MET A 1 -31.79 18.27 69.06
N ARG A 2 -31.11 18.88 68.07
CA ARG A 2 -29.93 18.34 67.36
C ARG A 2 -30.24 16.98 66.71
N ASN A 3 -30.72 16.88 65.46
CA ASN A 3 -30.17 17.20 64.13
C ASN A 3 -29.71 15.93 63.38
N HIS A 4 -30.36 15.68 62.23
CA HIS A 4 -29.88 15.09 60.97
C HIS A 4 -29.12 13.75 60.96
N HIS A 5 -29.77 12.73 60.38
CA HIS A 5 -29.09 11.69 59.59
C HIS A 5 -29.65 11.74 58.16
N ALA A 6 -28.85 12.30 57.25
CA ALA A 6 -28.24 11.59 56.11
C ALA A 6 -29.16 11.64 54.87
N LYS A 7 -29.20 12.76 54.14
CA LYS A 7 -28.35 13.02 52.95
C LYS A 7 -27.97 11.75 52.18
N GLN A 8 -28.61 11.53 51.03
CA GLN A 8 -28.03 10.94 49.81
C GLN A 8 -29.10 11.05 48.70
N LEU A 9 -29.26 12.22 48.07
CA LEU A 9 -28.59 12.65 46.82
C LEU A 9 -28.66 11.62 45.69
N MET A 10 -29.48 11.98 44.70
CA MET A 10 -29.59 11.44 43.35
C MET A 10 -28.22 11.26 42.69
N ALA A 11 -28.04 10.18 41.94
CA ALA A 11 -27.08 10.13 40.85
C ALA A 11 -27.61 9.19 39.74
N ALA A 12 -28.37 9.77 38.81
CA ALA A 12 -28.69 9.15 37.54
C ALA A 12 -27.40 9.04 36.72
N VAL A 13 -26.89 7.83 36.53
CA VAL A 13 -25.73 7.56 35.68
C VAL A 13 -26.20 7.55 34.22
N LEU A 14 -26.01 8.67 33.52
CA LEU A 14 -26.07 8.69 32.05
C LEU A 14 -24.85 7.93 31.51
N LEU A 15 -25.07 6.74 30.94
CA LEU A 15 -24.09 6.07 30.09
C LEU A 15 -23.98 6.83 28.77
N THR A 16 -22.96 7.68 28.64
CA THR A 16 -22.52 8.22 27.35
C THR A 16 -21.87 7.11 26.53
N LEU A 17 -22.61 6.54 25.57
CA LEU A 17 -22.02 5.73 24.51
C LEU A 17 -21.17 6.64 23.61
N ALA A 18 -19.84 6.62 23.82
CA ALA A 18 -18.90 7.14 22.84
C ALA A 18 -18.92 6.21 21.61
N ALA A 19 -19.70 6.59 20.59
CA ALA A 19 -19.60 5.99 19.28
C ALA A 19 -18.21 6.31 18.71
N GLY A 20 -17.31 5.34 18.79
CA GLY A 20 -16.02 5.37 18.10
C GLY A 20 -16.27 5.51 16.61
N ALA A 21 -16.09 6.72 16.07
CA ALA A 21 -16.08 6.95 14.65
C ALA A 21 -14.78 6.36 14.07
N CYS A 22 -14.79 5.06 13.78
CA CYS A 22 -13.89 4.51 12.78
C CYS A 22 -14.35 5.09 11.42
N THR A 23 -13.97 6.33 11.12
CA THR A 23 -14.07 6.86 9.77
C THR A 23 -13.08 6.07 8.91
N GLY A 24 -13.53 4.94 8.37
CA GLY A 24 -12.95 4.35 7.19
C GLY A 24 -13.10 5.38 6.08
N ARG A 25 -12.09 6.25 5.93
CA ARG A 25 -11.99 7.12 4.78
C ARG A 25 -11.84 6.18 3.59
N ALA A 26 -12.90 6.03 2.80
CA ALA A 26 -12.79 5.44 1.48
C ALA A 26 -11.68 6.21 0.76
N ALA A 27 -10.55 5.55 0.51
CA ALA A 27 -9.44 6.17 -0.19
C ALA A 27 -9.96 6.57 -1.57
N THR A 28 -10.07 7.87 -1.82
CA THR A 28 -10.34 8.38 -3.16
C THR A 28 -9.27 7.76 -4.07
N PRO A 29 -9.63 6.98 -5.11
CA PRO A 29 -8.67 6.63 -6.14
C PRO A 29 -8.24 7.97 -6.76
N GLY A 30 -7.06 8.48 -6.40
CA GLY A 30 -6.79 9.88 -6.74
C GLY A 30 -5.41 10.42 -6.42
N THR A 31 -4.82 10.11 -5.27
CA THR A 31 -3.47 10.57 -4.94
C THR A 31 -2.86 9.66 -3.89
N LEU A 32 -1.62 9.24 -4.13
CA LEU A 32 -0.79 8.47 -3.21
C LEU A 32 0.27 9.38 -2.64
N ASP A 33 0.51 9.29 -1.34
CA ASP A 33 1.67 9.86 -0.67
C ASP A 33 2.67 8.74 -0.28
N ASP A 34 3.80 9.14 0.32
CA ASP A 34 4.85 8.21 0.75
C ASP A 34 4.32 7.16 1.72
N ALA A 35 3.49 7.59 2.69
CA ALA A 35 2.94 6.71 3.71
C ALA A 35 2.00 5.66 3.11
N ALA A 36 1.14 6.05 2.17
CA ALA A 36 0.24 5.15 1.47
C ALA A 36 0.99 4.13 0.61
N LEU A 37 2.02 4.58 -0.15
CA LEU A 37 2.87 3.67 -0.92
C LEU A 37 3.59 2.66 -0.04
N LEU A 38 4.22 3.13 1.05
CA LEU A 38 4.92 2.25 1.98
C LEU A 38 3.98 1.29 2.70
N ALA A 39 2.77 1.75 3.07
CA ALA A 39 1.76 0.91 3.69
C ALA A 39 1.34 -0.21 2.72
N TYR A 40 1.00 0.12 1.47
CA TYR A 40 0.67 -0.89 0.45
C TYR A 40 1.82 -1.87 0.23
N ALA A 41 3.06 -1.37 0.11
CA ALA A 41 4.25 -2.18 -0.12
C ALA A 41 4.63 -3.10 1.06
N LYS A 42 4.12 -2.85 2.26
CA LYS A 42 4.30 -3.71 3.45
C LYS A 42 3.14 -4.68 3.69
N GLN A 43 1.98 -4.40 3.12
CA GLN A 43 0.82 -5.29 3.28
C GLN A 43 1.13 -6.66 2.69
N PRO A 44 0.79 -7.75 3.39
CA PRO A 44 0.81 -9.08 2.81
C PRO A 44 -0.21 -9.16 1.67
N TRP A 45 0.02 -10.07 0.73
CA TRP A 45 -0.83 -10.23 -0.43
C TRP A 45 -1.05 -11.71 -0.75
N ASP A 46 -2.20 -12.00 -1.34
CA ASP A 46 -2.50 -13.33 -1.83
C ASP A 46 -1.88 -13.52 -3.22
N LYS A 47 -0.81 -14.31 -3.28
CA LYS A 47 -0.10 -14.60 -4.53
C LYS A 47 -0.95 -15.37 -5.53
N ALA A 48 -1.81 -16.29 -5.06
CA ALA A 48 -2.66 -17.08 -5.94
C ALA A 48 -3.70 -16.21 -6.65
N THR A 49 -4.22 -15.23 -5.93
CA THR A 49 -5.21 -14.29 -6.49
C THR A 49 -4.57 -13.26 -7.43
N LEU A 50 -3.35 -12.80 -7.15
CA LEU A 50 -2.75 -11.67 -7.86
C LEU A 50 -1.76 -12.06 -8.96
N MET A 51 -1.28 -13.31 -9.03
CA MET A 51 -0.33 -13.71 -10.07
C MET A 51 -0.81 -13.37 -11.49
N HIS A 52 0.11 -12.91 -12.33
CA HIS A 52 -0.14 -12.45 -13.71
C HIS A 52 -1.07 -11.24 -13.85
N THR A 53 -1.26 -10.46 -12.79
CA THR A 53 -2.06 -9.24 -12.82
C THR A 53 -1.22 -7.98 -12.68
N THR A 54 -1.78 -6.86 -13.11
CA THR A 54 -1.28 -5.51 -12.83
C THR A 54 -2.40 -4.72 -12.18
N VAL A 55 -2.14 -4.17 -10.99
CA VAL A 55 -3.13 -3.44 -10.20
C VAL A 55 -2.77 -1.96 -10.18
N PRO A 56 -3.61 -1.06 -10.72
CA PRO A 56 -3.44 0.38 -10.57
C PRO A 56 -3.61 0.80 -9.11
N LEU A 57 -2.63 1.51 -8.56
CA LEU A 57 -2.65 1.95 -7.16
C LEU A 57 -3.15 3.39 -6.99
N GLY A 58 -2.99 4.20 -8.03
CA GLY A 58 -3.31 5.63 -8.01
C GLY A 58 -2.19 6.46 -8.62
N ARG A 59 -2.07 7.72 -8.19
CA ARG A 59 -1.06 8.66 -8.69
C ARG A 59 -0.16 9.16 -7.56
N TYR A 60 1.14 8.91 -7.64
CA TYR A 60 2.13 9.42 -6.70
C TYR A 60 2.80 10.66 -7.30
N HIS A 61 2.71 11.81 -6.63
CA HIS A 61 3.11 13.12 -7.18
C HIS A 61 2.54 13.39 -8.59
N GLY A 62 1.29 12.97 -8.80
CA GLY A 62 0.61 13.14 -10.09
C GLY A 62 1.03 12.14 -11.17
N VAL A 63 1.91 11.17 -10.90
CA VAL A 63 2.34 10.14 -11.85
C VAL A 63 1.66 8.79 -11.54
N PRO A 64 1.09 8.08 -12.52
CA PRO A 64 0.48 6.77 -12.29
C PRO A 64 1.46 5.75 -11.68
N VAL A 65 0.99 4.98 -10.69
CA VAL A 65 1.74 3.88 -10.06
C VAL A 65 0.91 2.61 -10.14
N VAL A 66 1.56 1.50 -10.45
CA VAL A 66 0.97 0.16 -10.53
C VAL A 66 1.74 -0.82 -9.65
N ALA A 67 1.08 -1.90 -9.25
CA ALA A 67 1.72 -3.10 -8.74
C ALA A 67 1.59 -4.22 -9.80
N GLU A 68 2.70 -4.60 -10.41
CA GLU A 68 2.80 -5.75 -11.30
C GLU A 68 3.10 -7.01 -10.49
N PHE A 69 2.39 -8.10 -10.79
CA PHE A 69 2.53 -9.38 -10.10
C PHE A 69 3.01 -10.49 -11.05
N PRO A 70 4.21 -10.39 -11.62
CA PRO A 70 4.69 -11.34 -12.60
C PRO A 70 4.94 -12.70 -11.94
N CYS A 71 4.70 -13.77 -12.69
CA CYS A 71 4.96 -15.13 -12.28
C CYS A 71 5.41 -15.99 -13.49
N GLY A 72 6.19 -17.04 -13.22
CA GLY A 72 6.71 -17.98 -14.22
C GLY A 72 5.93 -19.30 -14.22
N ASP A 73 6.60 -20.44 -14.36
CA ASP A 73 5.92 -21.75 -14.33
C ASP A 73 5.61 -22.25 -12.91
N VAL A 74 6.34 -21.75 -11.90
CA VAL A 74 6.20 -22.16 -10.49
C VAL A 74 5.32 -21.17 -9.73
N CYS A 75 4.05 -21.11 -10.13
CA CYS A 75 3.05 -20.25 -9.51
C CYS A 75 2.18 -21.00 -8.49
N PRO A 76 1.74 -20.32 -7.41
CA PRO A 76 1.96 -18.91 -7.08
C PRO A 76 3.24 -18.64 -6.26
N GLN A 77 4.08 -19.65 -6.02
CA GLN A 77 5.19 -19.56 -5.07
C GLN A 77 6.25 -18.53 -5.49
N TYR A 78 6.47 -18.39 -6.80
CA TYR A 78 7.47 -17.48 -7.38
C TYR A 78 6.88 -16.14 -7.86
N THR A 79 5.61 -15.87 -7.58
CA THR A 79 5.02 -14.56 -7.86
C THR A 79 5.78 -13.48 -7.10
N GLN A 80 6.23 -12.46 -7.83
CA GLN A 80 6.80 -11.25 -7.24
C GLN A 80 5.74 -10.15 -7.21
N ARG A 81 5.91 -9.16 -6.34
CA ARG A 81 5.23 -7.86 -6.41
C ARG A 81 6.27 -6.81 -6.75
N ILE A 82 6.04 -6.08 -7.85
CA ILE A 82 6.90 -5.00 -8.33
C ILE A 82 6.03 -3.75 -8.39
N ILE A 83 6.34 -2.74 -7.57
CA ILE A 83 5.56 -1.49 -7.51
C ILE A 83 6.35 -0.39 -8.22
N HIS A 84 5.90 0.05 -9.37
CA HIS A 84 6.63 0.99 -10.23
C HIS A 84 5.71 2.05 -10.84
N PHE A 85 6.31 3.12 -11.36
CA PHE A 85 5.56 4.08 -12.17
C PHE A 85 5.11 3.43 -13.48
N ASP A 86 3.88 3.72 -13.88
CA ASP A 86 3.35 3.34 -15.18
C ASP A 86 3.61 4.51 -16.15
N LEU A 87 4.69 4.37 -16.90
CA LEU A 87 5.20 5.38 -17.83
C LEU A 87 5.19 4.84 -19.26
N PRO A 88 4.98 5.70 -20.26
CA PRO A 88 5.22 5.30 -21.64
C PRO A 88 6.70 4.94 -21.86
N GLU A 89 6.95 4.07 -22.82
CA GLU A 89 8.30 3.65 -23.19
C GLU A 89 9.17 4.86 -23.56
N GLY A 90 10.41 4.88 -23.08
CA GLY A 90 11.36 5.97 -23.31
C GLY A 90 11.16 7.22 -22.45
N ALA A 91 10.17 7.25 -21.54
CA ALA A 91 10.04 8.32 -20.56
C ALA A 91 11.26 8.41 -19.64
N ASP A 92 11.71 9.62 -19.33
CA ASP A 92 12.83 9.84 -18.41
C ASP A 92 12.37 9.67 -16.95
N CYS A 93 12.82 8.59 -16.33
CA CYS A 93 12.55 8.27 -14.93
C CYS A 93 13.05 9.35 -13.96
N ALA A 94 14.18 10.00 -14.25
CA ALA A 94 14.76 11.01 -13.36
C ALA A 94 13.93 12.29 -13.34
N SER A 95 13.34 12.68 -14.48
CA SER A 95 12.52 13.89 -14.63
C SER A 95 11.31 13.95 -13.70
N ILE A 96 10.80 12.79 -13.26
CA ILE A 96 9.66 12.65 -12.34
C ILE A 96 10.08 12.32 -10.91
N GLY A 97 11.38 12.40 -10.60
CA GLY A 97 11.91 12.05 -9.28
C GLY A 97 11.93 10.53 -8.99
N GLY A 98 11.82 9.71 -10.04
CA GLY A 98 11.93 8.26 -9.94
C GLY A 98 13.38 7.78 -9.90
N VAL A 99 13.54 6.49 -9.60
CA VAL A 99 14.83 5.79 -9.59
C VAL A 99 14.75 4.58 -10.50
N GLU A 100 15.58 4.55 -11.53
CA GLU A 100 15.66 3.43 -12.47
C GLU A 100 16.46 2.28 -11.85
N ARG A 101 15.90 1.05 -11.88
CA ARG A 101 16.61 -0.17 -11.48
C ARG A 101 16.23 -1.34 -12.37
N GLU A 102 17.16 -2.29 -12.47
CA GLU A 102 16.93 -3.57 -13.10
C GLU A 102 16.48 -4.61 -12.07
N VAL A 103 15.45 -5.39 -12.42
CA VAL A 103 14.86 -6.44 -11.59
C VAL A 103 14.80 -7.72 -12.39
N LEU A 104 15.12 -8.85 -11.72
CA LEU A 104 14.93 -10.18 -12.29
C LEU A 104 13.46 -10.58 -12.16
N VAL A 105 12.76 -10.62 -13.30
CA VAL A 105 11.34 -10.95 -13.41
C VAL A 105 11.17 -12.40 -13.86
N PRO A 106 10.33 -13.21 -13.19
CA PRO A 106 10.10 -14.60 -13.59
C PRO A 106 9.30 -14.64 -14.90
N MET A 107 9.72 -15.49 -15.83
CA MET A 107 9.08 -15.71 -17.12
C MET A 107 9.28 -17.16 -17.56
N ALA A 108 8.19 -17.93 -17.59
CA ALA A 108 8.21 -19.38 -17.78
C ALA A 108 9.23 -20.06 -16.82
N ILE A 109 10.09 -20.94 -17.33
CA ILE A 109 11.20 -21.59 -16.58
C ILE A 109 12.41 -20.68 -16.30
N THR A 110 12.41 -19.40 -16.69
CA THR A 110 13.59 -18.50 -16.63
C THR A 110 13.35 -17.22 -15.83
N MET A 111 14.44 -16.49 -15.56
CA MET A 111 14.39 -15.10 -15.07
C MET A 111 14.86 -14.18 -16.19
N ARG A 112 14.16 -13.06 -16.40
CA ARG A 112 14.53 -12.02 -17.36
C ARG A 112 14.83 -10.73 -16.61
N THR A 113 15.94 -10.08 -16.92
CA THR A 113 16.21 -8.73 -16.42
C THR A 113 15.27 -7.76 -17.14
N LYS A 114 14.45 -7.03 -16.38
CA LYS A 114 13.64 -5.92 -16.88
C LYS A 114 14.00 -4.67 -16.10
N ARG A 115 13.94 -3.54 -16.80
CA ARG A 115 14.20 -2.22 -16.24
C ARG A 115 12.88 -1.55 -15.89
N PHE A 116 12.83 -0.92 -14.74
CA PHE A 116 11.64 -0.24 -14.23
C PHE A 116 12.02 1.12 -13.63
N CYS A 117 11.05 2.04 -13.62
CA CYS A 117 11.16 3.31 -12.92
C CYS A 117 10.37 3.25 -11.60
N PHE A 118 11.06 3.42 -10.47
CA PHE A 118 10.48 3.24 -9.15
C PHE A 118 10.26 4.57 -8.41
N PRO A 119 9.19 4.71 -7.60
CA PRO A 119 9.12 5.74 -6.57
C PRO A 119 10.33 5.64 -5.64
N LYS A 120 11.09 6.72 -5.48
CA LYS A 120 12.33 6.73 -4.69
C LYS A 120 12.14 6.20 -3.27
N VAL A 121 11.02 6.54 -2.62
CA VAL A 121 10.67 6.07 -1.27
C VAL A 121 10.63 4.55 -1.14
N LEU A 122 10.22 3.83 -2.20
CA LEU A 122 10.18 2.36 -2.21
C LEU A 122 11.57 1.75 -2.43
N VAL A 123 12.43 2.43 -3.19
CA VAL A 123 13.82 2.01 -3.39
C VAL A 123 14.60 2.18 -2.09
N ASP A 124 14.51 3.35 -1.47
CA ASP A 124 15.21 3.67 -0.23
C ASP A 124 14.77 2.74 0.92
N ALA A 125 13.51 2.28 0.92
CA ALA A 125 12.98 1.32 1.87
C ALA A 125 13.24 -0.16 1.52
N GLY A 126 13.76 -0.47 0.32
CA GLY A 126 13.96 -1.85 -0.13
C GLY A 126 12.66 -2.62 -0.41
N LEU A 127 11.57 -1.94 -0.74
CA LEU A 127 10.22 -2.52 -0.92
C LEU A 127 9.68 -2.45 -2.36
N HIS A 128 10.49 -1.96 -3.30
CA HIS A 128 10.11 -1.74 -4.70
C HIS A 128 9.87 -3.03 -5.49
N ALA A 129 10.58 -4.11 -5.17
CA ALA A 129 10.40 -5.44 -5.75
C ALA A 129 10.64 -6.51 -4.68
N VAL A 130 9.62 -7.31 -4.38
CA VAL A 130 9.63 -8.31 -3.32
C VAL A 130 8.94 -9.59 -3.78
N ARG A 131 9.35 -10.74 -3.24
CA ARG A 131 8.71 -12.03 -3.49
C ARG A 131 7.91 -12.47 -2.28
#